data_AF-A0A7Y1YME5-F1
#
_entry.id   AF-A0A7Y1YME5-F1
#
_cell.length_a   1.000
_cell.length_b   1.000
_cell.length_c   1.000
_cell.angle_alpha   90.00
_cell.angle_beta   90.00
_cell.angle_gamma   90.00
#
_symmetry.space_group_name_H-M   'P 1'
#
loop_
_entity.id
_entity.type
_entity.pdbx_description
1 polymer ?
#
loop_
_entity_poly.entity_id
_entity_poly.type
_entity_poly.pdbx_seq_one_letter_code
_entity_poly.pdbx_strand_id
1 'polypeptide(L)'
;MVDISHKDASDRLAVAQALVEVGSSNTIDAINQGNVPKGDVFEMSKAAGLLGVKKTAELLPDCHPLPIEYTAIDYEIEGKIIRITVTVKTHYKTGVEVEAMHGASIVALNMYDMLKPIDKEVVIREIRLLKKTGGKSDINNT
;
A
#
# COMPACT_ATOMS: atom_id res chain seq x y z
N MET A 1 21.81 -8.30 -4.18
CA MET A 1 20.80 -8.18 -5.23
C MET A 1 20.97 -9.37 -6.15
N VAL A 2 19.88 -10.07 -6.49
CA VAL A 2 19.97 -11.24 -7.39
C VAL A 2 20.16 -10.79 -8.82
N ASP A 3 21.09 -11.40 -9.57
CA ASP A 3 21.25 -11.12 -11.00
C ASP A 3 20.00 -11.59 -11.79
N ILE A 4 19.37 -10.64 -12.48
CA ILE A 4 18.18 -10.86 -13.32
C ILE A 4 18.45 -10.55 -14.79
N SER A 5 19.70 -10.30 -15.18
CA SER A 5 20.08 -9.95 -16.57
C SER A 5 19.59 -10.95 -17.60
N HIS A 6 19.65 -12.24 -17.26
CA HIS A 6 19.25 -13.39 -18.06
C HIS A 6 17.72 -13.61 -18.17
N LYS A 7 16.91 -12.86 -17.42
CA LYS A 7 15.44 -12.99 -17.46
C LYS A 7 14.85 -12.09 -18.54
N ASP A 8 13.79 -12.56 -19.17
CA ASP A 8 12.96 -11.76 -20.06
C ASP A 8 12.01 -10.85 -19.28
N ALA A 9 11.70 -9.69 -19.87
CA ALA A 9 10.67 -8.80 -19.35
C ALA A 9 9.29 -9.39 -19.64
N SER A 10 8.38 -9.22 -18.69
CA SER A 10 6.98 -9.61 -18.84
C SER A 10 6.12 -8.69 -17.99
N ASP A 11 4.80 -8.73 -18.22
CA ASP A 11 3.87 -8.03 -17.35
C ASP A 11 3.90 -8.62 -15.95
N ARG A 12 3.92 -7.74 -14.95
CA ARG A 12 3.95 -8.07 -13.53
C ARG A 12 2.85 -7.29 -12.84
N LEU A 13 2.17 -7.97 -11.93
CA LEU A 13 1.16 -7.36 -11.09
C LEU A 13 1.28 -7.90 -9.68
N ALA A 14 1.16 -7.00 -8.70
CA ALA A 14 0.99 -7.36 -7.31
C ALA A 14 -0.15 -6.56 -6.70
N VAL A 15 -0.90 -7.20 -5.82
CA VAL A 15 -1.93 -6.59 -4.96
C VAL A 15 -1.56 -6.91 -3.53
N ALA A 16 -1.41 -5.87 -2.71
CA ALA A 16 -1.18 -5.99 -1.28
C ALA A 16 -2.29 -5.27 -0.51
N GLN A 17 -2.44 -5.64 0.77
CA GLN A 17 -3.31 -4.92 1.68
C GLN A 17 -2.55 -4.42 2.91
N ALA A 18 -3.17 -3.46 3.60
CA ALA A 18 -2.96 -3.17 5.01
C ALA A 18 -4.33 -2.86 5.64
N LEU A 19 -4.46 -3.09 6.95
CA LEU A 19 -5.63 -2.71 7.73
C LEU A 19 -5.26 -1.62 8.72
N VAL A 20 -6.10 -0.59 8.82
CA VAL A 20 -6.01 0.43 9.87
C VAL A 20 -7.25 0.30 10.74
N GLU A 21 -7.07 -0.17 11.97
CA GLU A 21 -8.13 -0.26 12.97
C GLU A 21 -8.09 1.00 13.84
N VAL A 22 -9.19 1.73 13.91
CA VAL A 22 -9.34 2.91 14.78
C VAL A 22 -9.91 2.51 16.14
N GLY A 23 -9.61 3.28 17.20
CA GLY A 23 -10.14 3.01 18.54
C GLY A 23 -11.65 3.23 18.64
N SER A 24 -12.14 4.29 17.97
CA SER A 24 -13.51 4.77 18.08
C SER A 24 -14.22 4.89 16.73
N SER A 25 -15.52 4.59 16.70
CA SER A 25 -16.39 4.86 15.55
C SER A 25 -16.46 6.35 15.22
N ASN A 26 -16.29 7.23 16.23
CA ASN A 26 -16.25 8.67 16.02
C ASN A 26 -15.09 9.09 15.09
N THR A 27 -14.00 8.32 15.06
CA THR A 27 -12.87 8.55 14.14
C THR A 27 -13.29 8.28 12.70
N ILE A 28 -14.07 7.23 12.45
CA ILE A 28 -14.65 6.94 11.13
C ILE A 28 -15.63 8.04 10.71
N ASP A 29 -16.49 8.49 11.63
CA ASP A 29 -17.42 9.59 11.36
C ASP A 29 -16.68 10.88 11.00
N ALA A 30 -15.60 11.19 11.73
CA ALA A 30 -14.76 12.36 11.44
C ALA A 30 -14.09 12.26 10.05
N ILE A 31 -13.65 11.08 9.63
CA ILE A 31 -13.11 10.85 8.28
C ILE A 31 -14.22 11.10 7.23
N ASN A 32 -15.38 10.45 7.38
CA ASN A 32 -16.49 10.55 6.42
C ASN A 32 -17.05 11.97 6.29
N GLN A 33 -17.02 12.75 7.37
CA GLN A 33 -17.48 14.14 7.40
C GLN A 33 -16.40 15.15 7.01
N GLY A 34 -15.15 14.73 6.80
CA GLY A 34 -14.04 15.64 6.50
C GLY A 34 -13.62 16.51 7.69
N ASN A 35 -13.89 16.06 8.92
CA ASN A 35 -13.63 16.79 10.17
C ASN A 35 -12.27 16.45 10.81
N VAL A 36 -11.40 15.73 10.11
CA VAL A 36 -10.04 15.44 10.60
C VAL A 36 -9.19 16.72 10.51
N PRO A 37 -8.57 17.19 11.60
CA PRO A 37 -7.86 18.49 11.62
C PRO A 37 -6.72 18.62 10.60
N LYS A 38 -6.14 17.49 10.18
CA LYS A 38 -5.04 17.44 9.22
C LYS A 38 -5.50 17.40 7.75
N GLY A 39 -6.82 17.44 7.50
CA GLY A 39 -7.41 17.41 6.17
C GLY A 39 -7.90 16.02 5.74
N ASP A 40 -8.09 15.85 4.43
CA ASP A 40 -8.59 14.61 3.84
C ASP A 40 -7.59 13.46 4.02
N VAL A 41 -8.00 12.45 4.78
CA VAL A 41 -7.17 11.29 5.13
C VAL A 41 -6.93 10.39 3.92
N PHE A 42 -7.91 10.20 3.05
CA PHE A 42 -7.81 9.28 1.92
C PHE A 42 -6.94 9.85 0.80
N GLU A 43 -7.15 11.12 0.47
CA GLU A 43 -6.39 11.79 -0.59
C GLU A 43 -4.93 11.97 -0.19
N MET A 44 -4.67 12.42 1.03
CA MET A 44 -3.29 12.60 1.50
C MET A 44 -2.56 11.26 1.62
N SER A 45 -3.23 10.21 2.11
CA SER A 45 -2.62 8.88 2.23
C SER A 45 -2.41 8.22 0.87
N LYS A 46 -3.27 8.49 -0.12
CA LYS A 46 -3.08 8.05 -1.51
C LYS A 46 -1.84 8.70 -2.10
N ALA A 47 -1.66 10.01 -1.93
CA ALA A 47 -0.47 10.71 -2.39
C ALA A 47 0.83 10.14 -1.76
N ALA A 48 0.81 9.91 -0.44
CA ALA A 48 1.92 9.28 0.27
C ALA A 48 2.24 7.89 -0.27
N GLY A 49 1.22 7.05 -0.50
CA GLY A 49 1.38 5.72 -1.09
C GLY A 49 1.99 5.74 -2.49
N LEU A 50 1.51 6.63 -3.36
CA LEU A 50 2.05 6.79 -4.73
C LEU A 50 3.54 7.18 -4.71
N LEU A 51 3.95 8.02 -3.75
CA LEU A 51 5.36 8.35 -3.56
C LEU A 51 6.15 7.18 -2.97
N GLY A 52 5.59 6.49 -1.98
CA GLY A 52 6.20 5.33 -1.32
C GLY A 52 6.52 4.21 -2.31
N VAL A 53 5.56 3.85 -3.16
CA VAL A 53 5.73 2.82 -4.21
C VAL A 53 6.94 3.12 -5.09
N LYS A 54 7.08 4.37 -5.56
CA LYS A 54 8.20 4.78 -6.43
C LYS A 54 9.56 4.81 -5.72
N LYS A 55 9.57 4.91 -4.38
CA LYS A 55 10.78 4.96 -3.56
C LYS A 55 11.17 3.64 -2.92
N THR A 56 10.51 2.54 -3.30
CA THR A 56 10.74 1.22 -2.69
C THR A 56 12.20 0.79 -2.75
N ALA A 57 12.84 0.89 -3.92
CA ALA A 57 14.24 0.52 -4.10
C ALA A 57 15.24 1.48 -3.41
N GLU A 58 14.81 2.69 -3.02
CA GLU A 58 15.65 3.59 -2.20
C GLU A 58 15.71 3.13 -0.73
N LEU A 59 14.69 2.40 -0.27
CA LEU A 59 14.55 2.00 1.14
C LEU A 59 14.89 0.52 1.38
N LEU A 60 14.61 -0.36 0.41
CA LEU A 60 14.89 -1.79 0.52
C LEU A 60 16.19 -2.15 -0.24
N PRO A 61 17.31 -2.43 0.45
CA PRO A 61 18.64 -2.48 -0.17
C PRO A 61 18.82 -3.50 -1.29
N ASP A 62 18.06 -4.60 -1.26
CA ASP A 62 18.17 -5.68 -2.25
C ASP A 62 17.13 -5.60 -3.37
N CYS A 63 16.22 -4.62 -3.32
CA CYS A 63 15.21 -4.44 -4.35
C CYS A 63 15.81 -3.81 -5.60
N HIS A 64 15.48 -4.38 -6.76
CA HIS A 64 15.87 -3.81 -8.04
C HIS A 64 15.12 -2.50 -8.27
N PRO A 65 15.79 -1.42 -8.71
CA PRO A 65 15.08 -0.25 -9.21
C PRO A 65 14.35 -0.64 -10.50
N LEU A 66 13.05 -0.33 -10.58
CA LEU A 66 12.21 -0.65 -11.73
C LEU A 66 11.21 0.48 -12.04
N PRO A 67 10.80 0.65 -13.31
CA PRO A 67 9.80 1.64 -13.68
C PRO A 67 8.40 1.19 -13.24
N ILE A 68 7.72 2.01 -12.45
CA ILE A 68 6.32 1.79 -12.08
C ILE A 68 5.43 2.31 -13.20
N GLU A 69 4.64 1.43 -13.82
CA GLU A 69 3.74 1.80 -14.92
C GLU A 69 2.34 2.11 -14.43
N TYR A 70 1.91 1.48 -13.34
CA TYR A 70 0.59 1.70 -12.76
C TYR A 70 0.62 1.52 -11.25
N THR A 71 -0.12 2.37 -10.54
CA THR A 71 -0.44 2.19 -9.13
C THR A 71 -1.86 2.63 -8.85
N ALA A 72 -2.64 1.80 -8.16
CA ALA A 72 -3.94 2.14 -7.61
C ALA A 72 -3.98 1.88 -6.11
N ILE A 73 -4.74 2.70 -5.40
CA ILE A 73 -4.94 2.63 -3.96
C ILE A 73 -6.44 2.81 -3.71
N ASP A 74 -7.04 1.78 -3.15
CA ASP A 74 -8.48 1.68 -2.87
C ASP A 74 -8.70 1.50 -1.36
N TYR A 75 -9.84 1.98 -0.88
CA TYR A 75 -10.22 1.97 0.53
C TYR A 75 -11.60 1.38 0.72
N GLU A 76 -11.76 0.57 1.76
CA GLU A 76 -13.05 0.03 2.19
C GLU A 76 -13.16 0.16 3.71
N ILE A 77 -14.33 0.59 4.21
CA ILE A 77 -14.58 0.76 5.64
C ILE A 77 -15.53 -0.34 6.10
N GLU A 78 -15.08 -1.13 7.08
CA GLU A 78 -15.83 -2.20 7.73
C GLU A 78 -15.85 -1.94 9.25
N GLY A 79 -16.89 -1.25 9.73
CA GLY A 79 -16.98 -0.87 11.14
C GLY A 79 -15.85 0.08 11.55
N LYS A 80 -14.92 -0.40 12.37
CA LYS A 80 -13.73 0.36 12.83
C LYS A 80 -12.46 0.06 12.04
N ILE A 81 -12.57 -0.73 10.97
CA ILE A 81 -11.43 -1.14 10.15
C ILE A 81 -11.50 -0.44 8.81
N ILE A 82 -10.40 0.18 8.41
CA ILE A 82 -10.18 0.70 7.06
C ILE A 82 -9.25 -0.28 6.37
N ARG A 83 -9.75 -1.00 5.37
CA ARG A 83 -8.96 -1.84 4.48
C ARG A 83 -8.37 -0.99 3.38
N ILE A 84 -7.05 -1.05 3.24
CA ILE A 84 -6.29 -0.42 2.17
C ILE A 84 -5.89 -1.52 1.20
N THR A 85 -6.19 -1.35 -0.08
CA THR A 85 -5.71 -2.24 -1.15
C THR A 85 -4.82 -1.46 -2.10
N VAL A 86 -3.60 -1.95 -2.33
CA VAL A 86 -2.63 -1.34 -3.24
C VAL A 86 -2.32 -2.29 -4.39
N THR A 87 -2.57 -1.84 -5.61
CA THR A 87 -2.26 -2.57 -6.84
C THR A 87 -1.11 -1.90 -7.57
N VAL A 88 -0.07 -2.64 -7.91
CA VAL A 88 1.09 -2.15 -8.67
C VAL A 88 1.29 -3.00 -9.92
N LYS A 89 1.62 -2.36 -11.05
CA LYS A 89 1.99 -3.04 -12.30
C LYS A 89 3.25 -2.45 -12.93
N THR A 90 3.98 -3.30 -13.65
CA THR A 90 5.15 -2.95 -14.46
C THR A 90 5.34 -3.98 -15.57
N HIS A 91 6.07 -3.63 -16.63
CA HIS A 91 6.65 -4.58 -17.57
C HIS A 91 8.15 -4.74 -17.31
N TYR A 92 8.54 -5.78 -16.54
CA TYR A 92 9.93 -5.92 -16.10
C TYR A 92 10.38 -7.37 -15.80
N LYS A 93 11.67 -7.51 -15.46
CA LYS A 93 12.37 -8.79 -15.24
C LYS A 93 12.16 -9.40 -13.85
N THR A 94 11.62 -8.64 -12.90
CA THR A 94 11.29 -9.07 -11.53
C THR A 94 9.90 -8.58 -11.14
N GLY A 95 9.31 -9.19 -10.11
CA GLY A 95 7.98 -8.84 -9.64
C GLY A 95 7.94 -7.53 -8.85
N VAL A 96 6.73 -7.12 -8.44
CA VAL A 96 6.43 -5.85 -7.75
C VAL A 96 5.74 -6.05 -6.40
N GLU A 97 5.94 -7.20 -5.77
CA GLU A 97 5.32 -7.53 -4.47
C GLU A 97 5.71 -6.54 -3.39
N VAL A 98 7.00 -6.20 -3.34
CA VAL A 98 7.57 -5.32 -2.32
C VAL A 98 7.14 -3.88 -2.54
N GLU A 99 6.97 -3.43 -3.79
CA GLU A 99 6.38 -2.14 -4.12
C GLU A 99 4.94 -2.04 -3.63
N ALA A 100 4.11 -3.05 -3.88
CA ALA A 100 2.73 -3.07 -3.44
C ALA A 100 2.62 -3.08 -1.90
N MET A 101 3.39 -3.94 -1.22
CA MET A 101 3.38 -4.03 0.25
C MET A 101 3.96 -2.77 0.90
N HIS A 102 5.02 -2.21 0.33
CA HIS A 102 5.59 -0.95 0.81
C HIS A 102 4.60 0.21 0.62
N GLY A 103 3.94 0.30 -0.55
CA GLY A 103 2.84 1.23 -0.76
C GLY A 103 1.75 1.11 0.30
N ALA A 104 1.25 -0.10 0.56
CA ALA A 104 0.23 -0.34 1.59
C ALA A 104 0.71 0.09 3.00
N SER A 105 1.99 -0.18 3.32
CA SER A 105 2.62 0.23 4.58
C SER A 105 2.67 1.75 4.73
N ILE A 106 3.06 2.46 3.67
CA ILE A 106 3.17 3.93 3.69
C ILE A 106 1.79 4.58 3.78
N VAL A 107 0.78 4.06 3.07
CA VAL A 107 -0.60 4.54 3.17
C VAL A 107 -1.11 4.39 4.60
N ALA A 108 -0.94 3.20 5.19
CA ALA A 108 -1.37 2.94 6.57
C ALA A 108 -0.64 3.82 7.60
N LEU A 109 0.68 4.00 7.43
CA LEU A 109 1.48 4.86 8.31
C LEU A 109 1.06 6.33 8.19
N ASN A 110 0.77 6.81 6.99
CA ASN A 110 0.27 8.17 6.80
C ASN A 110 -1.12 8.35 7.42
N MET A 111 -2.02 7.36 7.30
CA MET A 111 -3.32 7.39 8.00
C MET A 111 -3.13 7.50 9.52
N TYR A 112 -2.24 6.69 10.10
CA TYR A 112 -1.91 6.82 11.53
C TYR A 112 -1.42 8.24 11.86
N ASP A 113 -0.50 8.79 11.07
CA ASP A 113 0.02 10.15 11.28
C ASP A 113 -1.08 11.23 11.22
N MET A 114 -2.10 11.01 10.39
CA MET A 114 -3.25 11.90 10.23
C MET A 114 -4.29 11.75 11.34
N LEU A 115 -4.51 10.54 11.84
CA LEU A 115 -5.55 10.23 12.82
C LEU A 115 -5.07 10.33 14.28
N LYS A 116 -3.76 10.20 14.54
CA LYS A 116 -3.21 10.31 15.90
C LYS A 116 -3.57 11.57 16.70
N PRO A 117 -3.97 12.73 16.13
CA PRO A 117 -4.45 13.86 16.91
C PRO A 117 -5.83 13.62 17.56
N ILE A 118 -6.70 12.83 16.92
CA ILE A 118 -8.08 12.60 17.35
C ILE A 118 -8.32 11.19 17.89
N ASP A 119 -7.43 10.24 17.57
CA ASP A 119 -7.52 8.85 18.01
C ASP A 119 -6.12 8.33 18.38
N LYS A 120 -5.92 7.91 19.63
CA LYS A 120 -4.63 7.41 20.14
C LYS A 120 -4.49 5.90 20.06
N GLU A 121 -5.56 5.20 19.71
CA GLU A 121 -5.63 3.74 19.72
C GLU A 121 -5.58 3.15 18.29
N VAL A 122 -5.19 3.96 17.30
CA VAL A 122 -5.04 3.51 15.91
C VAL A 122 -3.97 2.41 15.81
N VAL A 123 -4.33 1.26 15.23
CA VAL A 123 -3.44 0.12 15.01
C VAL A 123 -3.34 -0.21 13.54
N ILE A 124 -2.11 -0.43 13.05
CA ILE A 124 -1.85 -0.95 11.71
C ILE A 124 -1.69 -2.47 11.80
N ARG A 125 -2.44 -3.22 10.98
CA ARG A 125 -2.43 -4.68 10.95
C ARG A 125 -2.32 -5.21 9.52
N GLU A 126 -1.97 -6.48 9.44
CA GLU A 126 -2.09 -7.31 8.24
C GLU A 126 -1.54 -6.70 6.94
N ILE A 127 -0.36 -6.08 7.01
CA ILE A 127 0.39 -5.74 5.81
C ILE A 127 0.81 -7.04 5.14
N ARG A 128 0.17 -7.40 4.03
CA ARG A 128 0.42 -8.67 3.35
C ARG A 128 0.09 -8.63 1.86
N LEU A 129 0.71 -9.55 1.12
CA LEU A 129 0.42 -9.78 -0.29
C LEU A 129 -0.89 -10.58 -0.45
N LEU A 130 -1.82 -10.04 -1.23
CA LEU A 130 -3.07 -10.71 -1.60
C LEU A 130 -2.92 -11.46 -2.92
N LYS A 131 -2.28 -10.86 -3.91
CA LYS A 131 -2.17 -11.44 -5.25
C LYS A 131 -0.84 -11.06 -5.89
N LYS A 132 -0.29 -11.98 -6.68
CA LYS A 132 0.80 -11.71 -7.60
C LYS A 132 0.57 -12.51 -8.88
N THR A 133 0.77 -11.87 -10.02
CA THR A 133 0.81 -12.55 -11.31
C THR A 133 2.01 -12.13 -12.13
N GLY A 134 2.51 -13.04 -12.96
CA GLY A 134 3.56 -12.76 -13.94
C GLY A 134 4.94 -13.22 -13.47
N GLY A 135 5.62 -13.99 -14.33
CA GLY A 135 6.87 -14.66 -14.03
C GLY A 135 6.77 -16.15 -13.94
N LYS A 136 7.57 -16.74 -13.04
CA LYS A 136 7.57 -18.19 -12.80
C LYS A 136 6.46 -18.66 -11.87
N SER A 137 5.89 -17.77 -11.06
CA SER A 137 4.98 -18.13 -9.96
C SER A 137 3.88 -17.09 -9.79
N ASP A 138 2.66 -17.57 -9.64
CA ASP A 138 1.50 -16.76 -9.29
C ASP A 138 1.06 -17.07 -7.86
N ILE A 139 0.49 -16.07 -7.18
CA ILE A 139 -0.08 -16.18 -5.84
C ILE A 139 -1.48 -15.59 -5.88
N ASN A 140 -2.46 -16.29 -5.29
CA ASN A 140 -3.81 -15.78 -5.10
C ASN A 140 -4.30 -16.16 -3.69
N ASN A 141 -4.22 -15.21 -2.77
CA ASN A 141 -4.56 -15.34 -1.35
C ASN A 141 -5.83 -14.54 -0.99
N THR A 142 -6.66 -14.24 -2.00
CA THR A 142 -7.97 -13.60 -1.84
C THR A 142 -8.95 -14.49 -1.11
#